data_AF-A0A933SMV6-F1
#
_entry.id   AF-A0A933SMV6-F1
#
_cell.length_a   1.000
_cell.length_b   1.000
_cell.length_c   1.000
_cell.angle_alpha   90.00
_cell.angle_beta   90.00
_cell.angle_gamma   90.00
#
_symmetry.space_group_name_H-M   'P 1'
#
loop_
_entity.id
_entity.type
_entity.pdbx_description
1 polymer ?
#
loop_
_entity_poly.entity_id
_entity_poly.type
_entity_poly.pdbx_seq_one_letter_code
_entity_poly.pdbx_strand_id
1 'polypeptide(L)'
;MKFKEALNEANQAIEGARSSGADKKCPEAFQKAVSTRDAATRTYVGCDTPEGIKLAKQAKDMAKGLCPQPPAPPAPPPPPPPPPPPPPPPPPPAPEPAPQPKPVTRIILEGINFANDSAKIESSSTDTLNRAARILRENPRVTVRIEGHTDNKASDAHNKDLSERRAKAVKDYLVKNHSIDPNRMTTQGFGESSPIASNDTKEGRAKNRRIEFVITGGN
;
A
#
# COMPACT_ATOMS: atom_id res chain seq x y z
N MET A 1 -19.23 1.48 -29.15
CA MET A 1 -18.28 0.92 -28.14
C MET A 1 -17.20 0.01 -28.73
N LYS A 2 -17.46 -0.77 -29.79
CA LYS A 2 -16.49 -1.77 -30.32
C LYS A 2 -15.26 -1.20 -31.07
N PHE A 3 -15.33 0.01 -31.62
CA PHE A 3 -14.22 0.61 -32.37
C PHE A 3 -13.07 1.09 -31.47
N LYS A 4 -13.37 1.76 -30.35
CA LYS A 4 -12.36 2.23 -29.39
C LYS A 4 -11.52 1.08 -28.84
N GLU A 5 -12.15 -0.06 -28.58
CA GLU A 5 -11.48 -1.29 -28.16
C GLU A 5 -10.58 -1.85 -29.27
N ALA A 6 -11.08 -1.99 -30.49
CA ALA A 6 -10.30 -2.46 -31.64
C ALA A 6 -9.11 -1.54 -31.97
N LEU A 7 -9.27 -0.22 -31.81
CA LEU A 7 -8.20 0.75 -31.99
C LEU A 7 -7.14 0.66 -30.89
N ASN A 8 -7.56 0.44 -29.64
CA ASN A 8 -6.63 0.21 -28.52
C ASN A 8 -5.79 -1.07 -28.74
N GLU A 9 -6.41 -2.15 -29.20
CA GLU A 9 -5.68 -3.39 -29.53
C GLU A 9 -4.68 -3.20 -30.68
N ALA A 10 -5.06 -2.42 -31.72
CA ALA A 10 -4.17 -2.11 -32.83
C ALA A 10 -2.97 -1.26 -32.38
N ASN A 11 -3.18 -0.30 -31.45
CA ASN A 11 -2.09 0.49 -30.86
C ASN A 11 -1.11 -0.39 -30.08
N GLN A 12 -1.61 -1.25 -29.20
CA GLN A 12 -0.77 -2.17 -28.42
C GLN A 12 0.04 -3.12 -29.32
N ALA A 13 -0.56 -3.62 -30.41
CA ALA A 13 0.14 -4.49 -31.36
C ALA A 13 1.27 -3.76 -32.10
N ILE A 14 1.06 -2.51 -32.52
CA ILE A 14 2.08 -1.68 -33.19
C ILE A 14 3.21 -1.33 -32.22
N GLU A 15 2.90 -1.02 -30.96
CA GLU A 15 3.93 -0.76 -29.93
C GLU A 15 4.76 -1.99 -29.61
N GLY A 16 4.13 -3.17 -29.53
CA GLY A 16 4.83 -4.46 -29.39
C GLY A 16 5.76 -4.74 -30.59
N ALA A 17 5.29 -4.49 -31.81
CA ALA A 17 6.10 -4.63 -33.03
C ALA A 17 7.30 -3.68 -33.03
N ARG A 18 7.13 -2.42 -32.59
CA ARG A 18 8.25 -1.48 -32.44
C ARG A 18 9.24 -1.95 -31.37
N SER A 19 8.75 -2.45 -30.24
CA SER A 19 9.60 -2.90 -29.12
C SER A 19 10.44 -4.14 -29.48
N SER A 20 9.97 -4.96 -30.42
CA SER A 20 10.72 -6.10 -30.97
C SER A 20 11.66 -5.75 -32.14
N GLY A 21 11.75 -4.46 -32.50
CA GLY A 21 12.61 -3.96 -33.58
C GLY A 21 12.08 -4.22 -34.99
N ALA A 22 10.78 -4.54 -35.13
CA ALA A 22 10.16 -4.78 -36.44
C ALA A 22 10.11 -3.52 -37.31
N ASP A 23 10.10 -2.34 -36.69
CA ASP A 23 10.21 -1.03 -37.34
C ASP A 23 11.53 -0.85 -38.11
N LYS A 24 12.61 -1.48 -37.62
CA LYS A 24 13.93 -1.48 -38.27
C LYS A 24 14.12 -2.65 -39.25
N LYS A 25 13.49 -3.80 -38.95
CA LYS A 25 13.66 -5.04 -39.73
C LYS A 25 12.79 -5.10 -40.98
N CYS A 26 11.57 -4.56 -40.94
CA CYS A 26 10.61 -4.56 -42.06
C CYS A 26 9.88 -3.21 -42.14
N PRO A 27 10.58 -2.11 -42.50
CA PRO A 27 10.07 -0.75 -42.37
C PRO A 27 8.83 -0.47 -43.22
N GLU A 28 8.75 -0.98 -44.45
CA GLU A 28 7.60 -0.77 -45.34
C GLU A 28 6.33 -1.42 -44.79
N ALA A 29 6.46 -2.63 -44.25
CA ALA A 29 5.35 -3.39 -43.74
C ALA A 29 4.86 -2.82 -42.39
N PHE A 30 5.80 -2.34 -41.55
CA PHE A 30 5.50 -1.60 -40.33
C PHE A 30 4.79 -0.28 -40.65
N GLN A 31 5.27 0.48 -41.64
CA GLN A 31 4.65 1.73 -42.09
C GLN A 31 3.24 1.50 -42.65
N LYS A 32 3.01 0.37 -43.34
CA LYS A 32 1.68 -0.04 -43.81
C LYS A 32 0.71 -0.37 -42.66
N ALA A 33 1.19 -1.01 -41.59
CA ALA A 33 0.37 -1.26 -40.39
C ALA A 33 0.00 0.05 -39.66
N VAL A 34 0.95 0.98 -39.54
CA VAL A 34 0.72 2.31 -38.96
C VAL A 34 -0.26 3.13 -39.82
N SER A 35 -0.08 3.16 -41.15
CA SER A 35 -0.98 3.91 -42.04
C SER A 35 -2.39 3.33 -42.08
N THR A 36 -2.55 2.01 -41.95
CA THR A 36 -3.87 1.34 -41.87
C THR A 36 -4.58 1.66 -40.55
N ARG A 37 -3.85 1.71 -39.43
CA ARG A 37 -4.39 2.23 -38.16
C ARG A 37 -4.84 3.68 -38.30
N ASP A 38 -4.02 4.55 -38.90
CA ASP A 38 -4.33 5.97 -39.06
C ASP A 38 -5.50 6.20 -40.03
N ALA A 39 -5.68 5.32 -41.01
CA ALA A 39 -6.87 5.28 -41.86
C ALA A 39 -8.11 4.86 -41.06
N ALA A 40 -8.02 3.83 -40.21
CA ALA A 40 -9.12 3.42 -39.33
C ALA A 40 -9.57 4.55 -38.40
N THR A 41 -8.63 5.31 -37.82
CA THR A 41 -8.92 6.50 -37.01
C THR A 41 -9.59 7.61 -37.81
N ARG A 42 -9.17 7.86 -39.07
CA ARG A 42 -9.79 8.85 -39.95
C ARG A 42 -11.21 8.46 -40.37
N THR A 43 -11.45 7.19 -40.67
CA THR A 43 -12.80 6.67 -40.97
C THR A 43 -13.74 6.82 -39.78
N TYR A 44 -13.25 6.69 -38.54
CA TYR A 44 -14.06 6.89 -37.33
C TYR A 44 -14.47 8.35 -37.08
N VAL A 45 -13.63 9.32 -37.44
CA VAL A 45 -13.98 10.76 -37.32
C VAL A 45 -15.00 11.19 -38.38
N GLY A 46 -15.17 10.42 -39.46
CA GLY A 46 -15.97 10.78 -40.64
C GLY A 46 -17.33 10.09 -40.82
N CYS A 47 -17.88 9.44 -39.78
CA CYS A 47 -19.14 8.67 -39.69
C CYS A 47 -18.90 7.20 -39.30
N ASP A 48 -19.64 6.77 -38.29
CA ASP A 48 -19.42 5.56 -37.47
C ASP A 48 -19.81 4.27 -38.24
N THR A 49 -18.95 3.78 -39.14
CA THR A 49 -19.26 2.58 -39.97
C THR A 49 -18.52 1.29 -39.55
N PRO A 50 -19.14 0.12 -39.73
CA PRO A 50 -18.51 -1.20 -39.59
C PRO A 50 -17.19 -1.38 -40.34
N GLU A 51 -16.93 -0.57 -41.36
CA GLU A 51 -15.70 -0.58 -42.15
C GLU A 51 -14.49 -0.12 -41.33
N GLY A 52 -14.65 0.86 -40.43
CA GLY A 52 -13.58 1.30 -39.53
C GLY A 52 -13.11 0.19 -38.60
N ILE A 53 -14.04 -0.64 -38.10
CA ILE A 53 -13.73 -1.80 -37.26
C ILE A 53 -12.98 -2.87 -38.07
N LYS A 54 -13.37 -3.08 -39.34
CA LYS A 54 -12.69 -4.02 -40.24
C LYS A 54 -11.25 -3.59 -40.51
N LEU A 55 -11.04 -2.29 -40.78
CA LEU A 55 -9.70 -1.72 -41.01
C LEU A 55 -8.82 -1.81 -39.76
N ALA A 56 -9.36 -1.55 -38.56
CA ALA A 56 -8.61 -1.70 -37.31
C ALA A 56 -8.16 -3.15 -37.06
N LYS A 57 -9.03 -4.12 -37.32
CA LYS A 57 -8.68 -5.55 -37.24
C LYS A 57 -7.63 -5.95 -38.27
N GLN A 58 -7.75 -5.47 -39.50
CA GLN A 58 -6.75 -5.70 -40.55
C GLN A 58 -5.38 -5.10 -40.17
N ALA A 59 -5.33 -3.91 -39.58
CA ALA A 59 -4.08 -3.33 -39.08
C ALA A 59 -3.41 -4.21 -38.01
N LYS A 60 -4.21 -4.76 -37.07
CA LYS A 60 -3.74 -5.70 -36.04
C LYS A 60 -3.18 -6.99 -36.65
N ASP A 61 -3.89 -7.59 -37.59
CA ASP A 61 -3.48 -8.85 -38.22
C ASP A 61 -2.24 -8.66 -39.09
N MET A 62 -2.15 -7.53 -39.80
CA MET A 62 -0.94 -7.14 -40.53
C MET A 62 0.23 -6.96 -39.58
N ALA A 63 0.07 -6.22 -38.47
CA ALA A 63 1.13 -6.05 -37.47
C ALA A 63 1.61 -7.38 -36.87
N LYS A 64 0.70 -8.34 -36.66
CA LYS A 64 1.04 -9.70 -36.19
C LYS A 64 1.69 -10.58 -37.26
N GLY A 65 1.38 -10.36 -38.53
CA GLY A 65 1.86 -11.14 -39.67
C GLY A 65 3.08 -10.56 -40.39
N LEU A 66 3.71 -9.49 -39.85
CA LEU A 66 4.89 -8.92 -40.47
C LEU A 66 6.11 -9.81 -40.25
N CYS A 67 6.80 -10.07 -41.38
CA CYS A 67 8.04 -10.82 -41.51
C CYS A 67 7.85 -12.32 -41.15
N PRO A 68 7.99 -13.28 -42.08
CA PRO A 68 8.23 -14.67 -41.67
C PRO A 68 9.50 -14.67 -40.82
N GLN A 69 9.37 -14.99 -39.54
CA GLN A 69 10.55 -15.13 -38.70
C GLN A 69 11.42 -16.24 -39.30
N PRO A 70 12.74 -16.05 -39.46
CA PRO A 70 13.65 -17.16 -39.67
C PRO A 70 13.32 -18.24 -38.63
N PRO A 71 13.35 -19.54 -38.99
CA PRO A 71 13.16 -20.58 -37.98
C PRO A 71 14.10 -20.27 -36.82
N ALA A 72 13.53 -20.18 -35.62
CA ALA A 72 14.31 -19.88 -34.44
C ALA A 72 15.49 -20.85 -34.41
N PRO A 73 16.74 -20.37 -34.20
CA PRO A 73 17.84 -21.29 -33.91
C PRO A 73 17.36 -22.24 -32.81
N PRO A 74 17.75 -23.54 -32.85
CA PRO A 74 17.35 -24.49 -31.83
C PRO A 74 17.60 -23.82 -30.48
N ALA A 75 16.54 -23.77 -29.66
CA ALA A 75 16.62 -23.09 -28.39
C ALA A 75 17.89 -23.57 -27.70
N PRO A 76 18.74 -22.67 -27.18
CA PRO A 76 19.80 -23.12 -26.28
C PRO A 76 19.12 -24.03 -25.25
N PRO A 77 19.80 -25.12 -24.82
CA PRO A 77 19.23 -25.97 -23.78
C PRO A 77 18.70 -25.05 -22.69
N PRO A 78 17.48 -25.29 -22.19
CA PRO A 78 16.90 -24.41 -21.20
C PRO A 78 18.00 -24.18 -20.15
N PRO A 79 18.25 -22.92 -19.75
CA PRO A 79 19.18 -22.70 -18.65
C PRO A 79 18.77 -23.69 -17.55
N PRO A 80 19.74 -24.33 -16.87
CA PRO A 80 19.40 -25.19 -15.75
C PRO A 80 18.36 -24.42 -14.94
N PRO A 81 17.26 -25.08 -14.53
CA PRO A 81 16.20 -24.39 -13.82
C PRO A 81 16.89 -23.51 -12.78
N PRO A 82 16.54 -22.21 -12.70
CA PRO A 82 17.16 -21.36 -11.70
C PRO A 82 17.17 -22.16 -10.41
N PRO A 83 18.29 -22.19 -9.66
CA PRO A 83 18.30 -22.89 -8.39
C PRO A 83 16.99 -22.49 -7.71
N PRO A 84 16.23 -23.47 -7.17
CA PRO A 84 14.92 -23.18 -6.60
C PRO A 84 15.10 -21.91 -5.80
N PRO A 85 14.24 -20.88 -6.02
CA PRO A 85 14.40 -19.62 -5.32
C PRO A 85 14.72 -19.99 -3.88
N PRO A 86 15.75 -19.38 -3.25
CA PRO A 86 16.07 -19.70 -1.87
C PRO A 86 14.73 -19.74 -1.17
N PRO A 87 14.44 -20.83 -0.41
CA PRO A 87 13.12 -21.01 0.18
C PRO A 87 12.72 -19.65 0.71
N PRO A 88 11.51 -19.14 0.38
CA PRO A 88 11.12 -17.80 0.79
C PRO A 88 11.58 -17.67 2.23
N PRO A 89 12.30 -16.58 2.60
CA PRO A 89 12.81 -16.46 3.95
C PRO A 89 11.66 -16.88 4.84
N PRO A 90 11.87 -17.87 5.74
CA PRO A 90 10.78 -18.54 6.43
C PRO A 90 9.79 -17.45 6.80
N PRO A 91 8.50 -17.56 6.45
CA PRO A 91 7.52 -16.50 6.73
C PRO A 91 7.86 -16.02 8.13
N PRO A 92 8.17 -14.71 8.31
CA PRO A 92 8.75 -14.22 9.57
C PRO A 92 8.00 -14.94 10.66
N PRO A 93 8.71 -15.76 11.47
CA PRO A 93 8.16 -16.93 12.15
C PRO A 93 6.75 -16.58 12.57
N ALA A 94 5.72 -17.20 11.96
CA ALA A 94 4.31 -16.82 12.10
C ALA A 94 4.14 -16.33 13.53
N PRO A 95 3.91 -15.01 13.75
CA PRO A 95 4.42 -14.27 14.91
C PRO A 95 4.44 -15.22 16.07
N GLU A 96 5.66 -15.68 16.46
CA GLU A 96 5.89 -16.74 17.47
C GLU A 96 4.67 -16.72 18.38
N PRO A 97 3.84 -17.79 18.53
CA PRO A 97 2.54 -17.71 19.20
C PRO A 97 2.65 -16.73 20.34
N ALA A 98 2.12 -15.50 20.12
CA ALA A 98 2.65 -14.26 20.69
C ALA A 98 3.20 -14.56 22.07
N PRO A 99 4.54 -14.50 22.31
CA PRO A 99 5.20 -15.17 23.43
C PRO A 99 4.27 -15.08 24.61
N GLN A 100 3.65 -16.21 24.98
CA GLN A 100 2.40 -16.22 25.76
C GLN A 100 2.52 -15.12 26.78
N PRO A 101 1.68 -14.06 26.69
CA PRO A 101 2.03 -12.79 27.26
C PRO A 101 2.43 -13.04 28.70
N LYS A 102 3.72 -12.79 29.00
CA LYS A 102 4.07 -12.34 30.36
C LYS A 102 2.98 -11.33 30.66
N PRO A 103 2.18 -11.48 31.73
CA PRO A 103 0.97 -10.69 31.91
C PRO A 103 1.31 -9.23 31.67
N VAL A 104 0.95 -8.75 30.47
CA VAL A 104 1.37 -7.44 30.00
C VAL A 104 0.28 -6.54 30.51
N THR A 105 0.61 -5.80 31.56
CA THR A 105 -0.30 -4.80 32.10
C THR A 105 -0.50 -3.74 31.02
N ARG A 106 -1.70 -3.76 30.41
CA ARG A 106 -2.15 -2.75 29.46
C ARG A 106 -3.05 -1.76 30.19
N ILE A 107 -2.73 -0.48 30.06
CA ILE A 107 -3.50 0.61 30.62
C ILE A 107 -4.06 1.41 29.44
N ILE A 108 -5.38 1.37 29.26
CA ILE A 108 -6.06 2.19 28.26
C ILE A 108 -6.17 3.61 28.82
N LEU A 109 -5.65 4.60 28.10
CA LEU A 109 -5.78 6.00 28.48
C LEU A 109 -7.06 6.57 27.88
N GLU A 110 -8.14 6.46 28.64
CA GLU A 110 -9.43 7.04 28.24
C GLU A 110 -9.39 8.57 28.23
N GLY A 111 -9.99 9.16 27.20
CA GLY A 111 -10.11 10.61 27.06
C GLY A 111 -8.94 11.31 26.37
N ILE A 112 -8.01 10.57 25.74
CA ILE A 112 -7.03 11.18 24.83
C ILE A 112 -7.68 11.40 23.45
N ASN A 113 -7.91 12.67 23.12
CA ASN A 113 -8.45 13.13 21.86
C ASN A 113 -7.41 13.86 21.01
N PHE A 114 -7.54 13.72 19.69
CA PHE A 114 -6.72 14.40 18.72
C PHE A 114 -7.60 15.14 17.72
N ALA A 115 -7.10 16.25 17.18
CA ALA A 115 -7.76 16.93 16.09
C ALA A 115 -7.96 15.97 14.90
N ASN A 116 -9.00 16.25 14.09
CA ASN A 116 -9.36 15.39 12.96
C ASN A 116 -8.17 15.13 12.03
N ASP A 117 -7.96 13.85 11.70
CA ASP A 117 -6.84 13.35 10.89
C ASP A 117 -5.44 13.87 11.30
N SER A 118 -5.29 14.22 12.58
CA SER A 118 -4.08 14.84 13.09
C SER A 118 -3.51 14.09 14.30
N ALA A 119 -2.24 14.38 14.59
CA ALA A 119 -1.56 14.01 15.82
C ALA A 119 -1.51 15.16 16.84
N LYS A 120 -2.21 16.27 16.57
CA LYS A 120 -2.36 17.38 17.52
C LYS A 120 -3.26 16.96 18.67
N ILE A 121 -2.69 16.85 19.86
CA ILE A 121 -3.39 16.55 21.11
C ILE A 121 -4.33 17.71 21.45
N GLU A 122 -5.59 17.41 21.71
CA GLU A 122 -6.55 18.40 22.18
C GLU A 122 -6.37 18.70 23.67
N SER A 123 -6.70 19.92 24.09
CA SER A 123 -6.60 20.36 25.49
C SER A 123 -7.39 19.48 26.45
N SER A 124 -8.51 18.92 26.00
CA SER A 124 -9.34 17.94 26.73
C SER A 124 -8.56 16.69 27.20
N SER A 125 -7.46 16.35 26.51
CA SER A 125 -6.61 15.19 26.81
C SER A 125 -5.58 15.45 27.90
N THR A 126 -5.35 16.73 28.23
CA THR A 126 -4.26 17.17 29.10
C THR A 126 -4.36 16.52 30.49
N ASP A 127 -5.55 16.46 31.07
CA ASP A 127 -5.74 15.87 32.40
C ASP A 127 -5.42 14.38 32.43
N THR A 128 -5.82 13.64 31.39
CA THR A 128 -5.47 12.22 31.25
C THR A 128 -3.96 12.04 31.11
N LEU A 129 -3.31 12.86 30.29
CA LEU A 129 -1.85 12.82 30.10
C LEU A 129 -1.09 13.19 31.38
N ASN A 130 -1.58 14.16 32.14
CA ASN A 130 -1.02 14.55 33.43
C ASN A 130 -1.09 13.41 34.45
N ARG A 131 -2.21 12.67 34.50
CA ARG A 131 -2.34 11.48 35.34
C ARG A 131 -1.36 10.38 34.91
N ALA A 132 -1.24 10.11 33.62
CA ALA A 132 -0.28 9.15 33.09
C ALA A 132 1.18 9.54 33.45
N ALA A 133 1.52 10.82 33.31
CA ALA A 133 2.83 11.35 33.67
C ALA A 133 3.12 11.17 35.17
N ARG A 134 2.13 11.45 36.04
CA ARG A 134 2.26 11.25 37.48
C ARG A 134 2.61 9.80 37.82
N ILE A 135 1.89 8.83 37.24
CA ILE A 135 2.14 7.41 37.45
C ILE A 135 3.56 7.04 37.00
N LEU A 136 4.01 7.52 35.85
CA LEU A 136 5.37 7.25 35.35
C LEU A 136 6.47 7.89 36.23
N ARG A 137 6.19 9.03 36.88
CA ARG A 137 7.11 9.65 37.85
C ARG A 137 7.17 8.87 39.16
N GLU A 138 6.04 8.43 39.67
CA GLU A 138 5.94 7.62 40.89
C GLU A 138 6.60 6.24 40.72
N ASN A 139 6.72 5.76 39.48
CA ASN A 139 7.28 4.44 39.14
C ASN A 139 8.51 4.56 38.23
N PRO A 140 9.67 5.07 38.69
CA PRO A 140 10.80 5.42 37.83
C PRO A 140 11.46 4.23 37.12
N ARG A 141 11.27 3.00 37.61
CA ARG A 141 11.77 1.76 36.97
C ARG A 141 10.88 1.23 35.87
N VAL A 142 9.62 1.69 35.79
CA VAL A 142 8.68 1.20 34.79
C VAL A 142 9.02 1.78 33.42
N THR A 143 9.08 0.90 32.43
CA THR A 143 9.16 1.24 31.01
C THR A 143 7.85 0.91 30.33
N VAL A 144 7.43 1.76 29.40
CA VAL A 144 6.16 1.63 28.69
C VAL A 144 6.33 1.71 27.18
N ARG A 145 5.47 1.00 26.45
CA ARG A 145 5.24 1.20 25.02
C ARG A 145 3.89 1.89 24.83
N ILE A 146 3.91 3.00 24.12
CA ILE A 146 2.73 3.80 23.80
C ILE A 146 2.21 3.30 22.45
N GLU A 147 1.06 2.66 22.46
CA GLU A 147 0.44 2.08 21.27
C GLU A 147 -0.70 2.97 20.78
N GLY A 148 -0.65 3.32 19.48
CA GLY A 148 -1.69 4.10 18.83
C GLY A 148 -2.61 3.24 17.97
N HIS A 149 -3.91 3.52 18.02
CA HIS A 149 -4.93 2.81 17.24
C HIS A 149 -5.87 3.79 16.53
N THR A 150 -6.41 3.37 15.39
CA THR A 150 -7.37 4.12 14.57
C THR A 150 -8.64 3.30 14.33
N ASP A 151 -9.66 3.94 13.73
CA ASP A 151 -10.78 3.23 13.12
C ASP A 151 -10.46 2.85 11.67
N ASN A 152 -11.38 2.15 11.01
CA ASN A 152 -11.21 1.60 9.66
C ASN A 152 -11.62 2.54 8.51
N LYS A 153 -11.63 3.86 8.73
CA LYS A 153 -12.15 4.81 7.72
C LYS A 153 -11.15 5.22 6.64
N ALA A 154 -9.85 5.04 6.88
CA ALA A 154 -8.79 5.36 5.95
C ALA A 154 -8.04 4.09 5.53
N SER A 155 -7.12 4.21 4.55
CA SER A 155 -6.28 3.07 4.15
C SER A 155 -5.37 2.62 5.29
N ASP A 156 -5.05 1.33 5.37
CA ASP A 156 -4.14 0.75 6.35
C ASP A 156 -2.82 1.50 6.51
N ALA A 157 -2.20 1.89 5.38
CA ALA A 157 -0.94 2.63 5.37
C ALA A 157 -1.06 4.00 6.05
N HIS A 158 -2.13 4.73 5.73
CA HIS A 158 -2.45 6.03 6.35
C HIS A 158 -2.74 5.87 7.84
N ASN A 159 -3.57 4.90 8.21
CA ASN A 159 -3.94 4.62 9.58
C ASN A 159 -2.74 4.20 10.46
N LYS A 160 -1.81 3.44 9.88
CA LYS A 160 -0.55 3.06 10.53
C LYS A 160 0.36 4.28 10.78
N ASP A 161 0.54 5.14 9.78
CA ASP A 161 1.31 6.38 9.95
C ASP A 161 0.66 7.32 10.99
N LEU A 162 -0.66 7.52 10.90
CA LEU A 162 -1.39 8.39 11.81
C LEU A 162 -1.32 7.93 13.26
N SER A 163 -1.50 6.62 13.49
CA SER A 163 -1.39 6.05 14.84
C SER A 163 0.02 6.17 15.43
N GLU A 164 1.08 5.95 14.62
CA GLU A 164 2.47 6.13 15.05
C GLU A 164 2.73 7.60 15.42
N ARG A 165 2.30 8.55 14.58
CA ARG A 165 2.45 9.98 14.87
C ARG A 165 1.71 10.39 16.15
N ARG A 166 0.53 9.83 16.41
CA ARG A 166 -0.23 10.07 17.64
C ARG A 166 0.48 9.52 18.88
N ALA A 167 0.98 8.29 18.82
CA ALA A 167 1.77 7.70 19.89
C ALA A 167 3.03 8.54 20.17
N LYS A 168 3.71 9.00 19.11
CA LYS A 168 4.85 9.92 19.22
C LYS A 168 4.47 11.27 19.85
N ALA A 169 3.34 11.87 19.46
CA ALA A 169 2.89 13.12 20.06
C ALA A 169 2.65 12.98 21.57
N VAL A 170 2.10 11.85 22.02
CA VAL A 170 1.93 11.55 23.45
C VAL A 170 3.29 11.41 24.15
N LYS A 171 4.23 10.66 23.56
CA LYS A 171 5.60 10.57 24.09
C LYS A 171 6.24 11.95 24.22
N ASP A 172 6.21 12.74 23.15
CA ASP A 172 6.81 14.07 23.11
C ASP A 172 6.19 15.00 24.16
N TYR A 173 4.87 14.92 24.38
CA TYR A 173 4.17 15.66 25.43
C TYR A 173 4.70 15.31 26.82
N LEU A 174 4.83 14.02 27.13
CA LEU A 174 5.32 13.55 28.45
C LEU A 174 6.78 13.95 28.69
N VAL A 175 7.62 13.89 27.66
CA VAL A 175 9.01 14.35 27.76
C VAL A 175 9.06 15.86 28.00
N LYS A 176 8.39 16.65 27.16
CA LYS A 176 8.48 18.12 27.20
C LYS A 176 7.83 18.75 28.42
N ASN A 177 6.66 18.26 28.81
CA ASN A 177 5.85 18.90 29.86
C ASN A 177 6.08 18.28 31.25
N HIS A 178 6.55 17.03 31.31
CA HIS A 178 6.69 16.30 32.58
C HIS A 178 8.09 15.73 32.82
N SER A 179 9.04 15.99 31.91
CA SER A 179 10.44 15.56 32.03
C SER A 179 10.60 14.05 32.24
N ILE A 180 9.70 13.23 31.67
CA ILE A 180 9.85 11.77 31.69
C ILE A 180 11.01 11.40 30.75
N ASP A 181 11.93 10.55 31.21
CA ASP A 181 13.04 10.08 30.38
C ASP A 181 12.52 9.39 29.10
N PRO A 182 12.90 9.88 27.89
CA PRO A 182 12.47 9.31 26.62
C PRO A 182 12.89 7.85 26.42
N ASN A 183 13.92 7.36 27.11
CA ASN A 183 14.38 5.97 27.03
C ASN A 183 13.42 4.99 27.73
N ARG A 184 12.58 5.50 28.64
CA ARG A 184 11.56 4.71 29.34
C ARG A 184 10.30 4.51 28.51
N MET A 185 10.20 5.17 27.35
CA MET A 185 8.99 5.20 26.53
C MET A 185 9.32 4.85 25.08
N THR A 186 8.67 3.83 24.54
CA THR A 186 8.70 3.50 23.11
C THR A 186 7.33 3.81 22.48
N THR A 187 7.25 3.94 21.16
CA THR A 187 6.01 4.21 20.44
C THR A 187 5.77 3.15 19.38
N GLN A 188 4.51 2.82 19.12
CA GLN A 188 4.13 1.92 18.04
C GLN A 188 2.72 2.25 17.52
N GLY A 189 2.60 2.43 16.20
CA GLY A 189 1.33 2.59 15.49
C GLY A 189 0.79 1.25 14.98
N PHE A 190 -0.39 0.88 15.45
CA PHE A 190 -1.10 -0.32 14.98
C PHE A 190 -2.14 -0.02 13.91
N GLY A 191 -2.49 1.24 13.69
CA GLY A 191 -3.61 1.62 12.83
C GLY A 191 -4.89 0.92 13.25
N GLU A 192 -5.59 0.31 12.28
CA GLU A 192 -6.84 -0.42 12.49
C GLU A 192 -6.65 -1.91 12.78
N SER A 193 -5.41 -2.42 12.81
CA SER A 193 -5.11 -3.86 12.91
C SER A 193 -5.44 -4.51 14.25
N SER A 194 -5.83 -3.73 15.25
CA SER A 194 -6.17 -4.22 16.60
C SER A 194 -7.39 -3.48 17.19
N PRO A 195 -8.59 -3.73 16.62
CA PRO A 195 -9.83 -3.15 17.12
C PRO A 195 -10.26 -3.82 18.43
N ILE A 196 -10.79 -3.03 19.36
CA ILE A 196 -11.38 -3.52 20.63
C ILE A 196 -12.91 -3.49 20.63
N ALA A 197 -13.49 -2.89 19.59
CA ALA A 197 -14.93 -2.84 19.36
C ALA A 197 -15.22 -2.91 17.85
N SER A 198 -16.48 -3.18 17.49
CA SER A 198 -16.92 -3.20 16.10
C SER A 198 -16.62 -1.86 15.41
N ASN A 199 -16.09 -1.91 14.19
CA ASN A 199 -15.90 -0.73 13.35
C ASN A 199 -17.19 -0.30 12.63
N ASP A 200 -18.26 -1.08 12.71
CA ASP A 200 -19.52 -0.82 12.02
C ASP A 200 -20.32 0.29 12.71
N THR A 201 -20.21 0.39 14.04
CA THR A 201 -20.91 1.41 14.85
C THR A 201 -20.04 2.64 15.11
N LYS A 202 -20.68 3.81 15.31
CA LYS A 202 -19.95 5.05 15.62
C LYS A 202 -19.25 4.95 16.97
N GLU A 203 -19.90 4.29 17.91
CA GLU A 203 -19.47 4.05 19.28
C GLU A 203 -18.25 3.12 19.29
N GLY A 204 -18.29 2.03 18.52
CA GLY A 204 -17.16 1.11 18.43
C GLY A 204 -15.95 1.72 17.73
N ARG A 205 -16.15 2.51 16.67
CA ARG A 205 -15.06 3.31 16.06
C ARG A 205 -14.44 4.30 17.06
N ALA A 206 -15.26 4.94 17.89
CA ALA A 206 -14.76 5.84 18.93
C ALA A 206 -13.88 5.10 19.95
N LYS A 207 -14.25 3.87 20.33
CA LYS A 207 -13.40 3.02 21.19
C LYS A 207 -12.11 2.58 20.50
N ASN A 208 -12.12 2.35 19.19
CA ASN A 208 -10.93 1.94 18.45
C ASN A 208 -9.90 3.06 18.28
N ARG A 209 -10.33 4.33 18.20
CA ARG A 209 -9.46 5.51 18.21
C ARG A 209 -8.92 5.79 19.62
N ARG A 210 -7.90 5.05 20.04
CA ARG A 210 -7.36 5.10 21.41
C ARG A 210 -5.83 5.07 21.47
N ILE A 211 -5.31 5.41 22.64
CA ILE A 211 -3.90 5.23 23.02
C ILE A 211 -3.84 4.24 24.19
N GLU A 212 -2.95 3.25 24.10
CA GLU A 212 -2.68 2.31 25.19
C GLU A 212 -1.24 2.44 25.68
N PHE A 213 -1.05 2.25 26.98
CA PHE A 213 0.27 2.08 27.58
C PHE A 213 0.45 0.61 27.93
N VAL A 214 1.44 -0.01 27.33
CA VAL A 214 1.83 -1.40 27.60
C VAL A 214 3.09 -1.38 28.45
N ILE A 215 3.02 -1.92 29.67
CA ILE A 215 4.21 -2.04 30.51
C ILE A 215 5.15 -3.09 29.91
N THR A 216 6.37 -2.68 29.56
CA THR A 216 7.37 -3.54 28.91
C THR A 216 8.50 -3.96 29.86
N GLY A 217 8.60 -3.35 31.04
CA GLY A 217 9.65 -3.60 32.02
C GLY A 217 9.48 -2.77 33.28
N GLY A 218 10.18 -3.17 34.34
CA GLY A 218 10.15 -2.55 35.67
C GLY A 218 9.65 -3.51 36.74
N ASN A 219 10.56 -3.93 37.62
CA ASN A 219 10.30 -4.67 38.86
C ASN A 219 11.02 -3.96 40.01
#